data_AF-A0A1V5FVC3-F1
#
_entry.id   AF-A0A1V5FVC3-F1
#
_cell.length_a   1.000
_cell.length_b   1.000
_cell.length_c   1.000
_cell.angle_alpha   90.00
_cell.angle_beta   90.00
_cell.angle_gamma   90.00
#
_symmetry.space_group_name_H-M   'P 1'
#
loop_
_entity.id
_entity.type
_entity.pdbx_description
1 polymer ?
#
loop_
_entity_poly.entity_id
_entity_poly.type
_entity_poly.pdbx_seq_one_letter_code
_entity_poly.pdbx_strand_id
1 'polypeptide(L)'
;MALDRRKGLFTAAAPCAVVAAGFLGEAGEVALGPARIECGTAFASISLAALDGLPLERSRRVLVTAVARSENTGQAFLDEKSGGAAPAGVDADTGMTFFHGQNLQLARAGAAPVLAEPVKARIGLRSAHSLRAYALNEKGEKREDLPLDESAGAVRVATDRAKSPWILLEAQGK
;
A
#
# COMPACT_ATOMS: atom_id res chain seq x y z
N MET A 1 -10.15 -12.85 -6.86
CA MET A 1 -10.25 -11.37 -6.86
C MET A 1 -11.60 -10.99 -6.28
N ALA A 2 -11.67 -9.92 -5.50
CA ALA A 2 -12.91 -9.41 -4.91
C ALA A 2 -12.91 -7.88 -4.90
N LEU A 3 -14.07 -7.28 -5.20
CA LEU A 3 -14.31 -5.84 -5.13
C LEU A 3 -15.46 -5.59 -4.15
N ASP A 4 -15.16 -4.96 -3.03
CA ASP A 4 -16.16 -4.47 -2.07
C ASP A 4 -16.42 -2.99 -2.34
N ARG A 5 -17.47 -2.71 -3.11
CA ARG A 5 -17.84 -1.34 -3.51
C ARG A 5 -18.27 -0.48 -2.33
N ARG A 6 -18.81 -1.08 -1.26
CA ARG A 6 -19.27 -0.33 -0.07
C ARG A 6 -18.09 0.12 0.78
N LYS A 7 -17.06 -0.72 0.89
CA LYS A 7 -15.82 -0.36 1.59
C LYS A 7 -14.79 0.36 0.71
N GLY A 8 -15.07 0.48 -0.59
CA GLY A 8 -14.11 0.98 -1.58
C GLY A 8 -12.80 0.20 -1.55
N LEU A 9 -12.89 -1.13 -1.44
CA LEU A 9 -11.75 -2.03 -1.27
C LEU A 9 -11.67 -3.03 -2.43
N PHE A 10 -10.52 -3.07 -3.09
CA PHE A 10 -10.16 -4.08 -4.08
C PHE A 10 -9.12 -5.03 -3.50
N THR A 11 -9.32 -6.33 -3.69
CA THR A 11 -8.34 -7.35 -3.33
C THR A 11 -8.17 -8.40 -4.42
N ALA A 12 -6.94 -8.86 -4.60
CA ALA A 12 -6.61 -9.99 -5.44
C ALA A 12 -5.64 -10.91 -4.70
N ALA A 13 -5.84 -12.21 -4.84
CA ALA A 13 -4.95 -13.22 -4.31
C ALA A 13 -4.75 -14.32 -5.34
N ALA A 14 -3.49 -14.57 -5.66
CA ALA A 14 -2.99 -15.64 -6.50
C ALA A 14 -1.79 -16.28 -5.78
N PRO A 15 -1.35 -17.49 -6.17
CA PRO A 15 -0.25 -18.15 -5.48
C PRO A 15 1.02 -17.29 -5.37
N CYS A 16 1.42 -16.61 -6.45
CA CYS A 16 2.64 -15.80 -6.51
C CYS A 16 2.43 -14.30 -6.29
N ALA A 17 1.19 -13.83 -6.13
CA ALA A 17 0.94 -12.40 -5.98
C ALA A 17 -0.35 -12.11 -5.21
N VAL A 18 -0.32 -11.10 -4.35
CA VAL A 18 -1.50 -10.55 -3.69
C VAL A 18 -1.51 -9.03 -3.80
N VAL A 19 -2.72 -8.45 -3.82
CA VAL A 19 -2.94 -7.00 -3.88
C VAL A 19 -4.08 -6.63 -2.96
N ALA A 20 -3.92 -5.55 -2.21
CA ALA A 20 -4.98 -4.84 -1.51
C ALA A 20 -4.88 -3.34 -1.87
N ALA A 21 -5.96 -2.76 -2.36
CA ALA A 21 -5.99 -1.35 -2.77
C ALA A 21 -7.33 -0.70 -2.41
N GLY A 22 -7.29 0.56 -1.98
CA GLY A 22 -8.49 1.31 -1.59
C GLY A 22 -8.36 1.95 -0.21
N PHE A 23 -9.49 2.09 0.49
CA PHE A 23 -9.57 2.67 1.84
C PHE A 23 -9.02 1.71 2.93
N LEU A 24 -7.75 1.37 2.84
CA LEU A 24 -7.09 0.40 3.73
C LEU A 24 -6.99 0.88 5.18
N GLY A 25 -6.99 2.19 5.43
CA GLY A 25 -6.95 2.78 6.78
C GLY A 25 -8.15 2.41 7.65
N GLU A 26 -9.27 2.05 7.03
CA GLU A 26 -10.53 1.67 7.71
C GLU A 26 -10.85 0.18 7.55
N ALA A 27 -10.04 -0.56 6.78
CA ALA A 27 -10.29 -1.95 6.43
C ALA A 27 -9.92 -2.95 7.55
N GLY A 28 -9.17 -2.51 8.56
CA GLY A 28 -8.58 -3.41 9.56
C GLY A 28 -7.48 -4.29 8.96
N GLU A 29 -7.29 -5.51 9.51
CA GLU A 29 -6.36 -6.49 8.92
C GLU A 29 -6.98 -7.12 7.66
N VAL A 30 -6.29 -6.98 6.53
CA VAL A 30 -6.63 -7.65 5.27
C VAL A 30 -5.82 -8.93 5.13
N ALA A 31 -6.50 -10.08 5.17
CA ALA A 31 -5.89 -11.39 5.04
C ALA A 31 -6.01 -11.93 3.60
N LEU A 32 -4.86 -12.18 2.94
CA LEU A 32 -4.79 -12.69 1.57
C LEU A 32 -3.86 -13.90 1.51
N GLY A 33 -4.38 -15.08 1.84
CA GLY A 33 -3.60 -16.32 1.89
C GLY A 33 -2.47 -16.23 2.94
N PRO A 34 -1.18 -16.27 2.53
CA PRO A 34 -0.04 -16.10 3.45
C PRO A 34 0.23 -14.69 3.90
N ALA A 35 -0.33 -13.70 3.20
CA ALA A 35 -0.12 -12.30 3.52
C ALA A 35 -1.14 -11.79 4.55
N ARG A 36 -0.69 -10.87 5.39
CA ARG A 36 -1.50 -10.03 6.28
C ARG A 36 -1.10 -8.59 6.08
N ILE A 37 -2.06 -7.71 5.84
CA ILE A 37 -1.81 -6.29 5.57
C ILE A 37 -2.63 -5.48 6.56
N GLU A 38 -1.97 -4.69 7.39
CA GLU A 38 -2.60 -3.67 8.22
C GLU A 38 -2.08 -2.31 7.76
N CYS A 39 -2.96 -1.36 7.49
CA CYS A 39 -2.59 -0.05 6.99
C CYS A 39 -3.21 1.04 7.86
N GLY A 40 -2.41 2.01 8.31
CA GLY A 40 -2.87 3.23 8.95
C GLY A 40 -2.97 4.42 7.99
N THR A 41 -2.46 4.29 6.76
CA THR A 41 -2.69 5.28 5.70
C THR A 41 -4.09 5.10 5.12
N ALA A 42 -4.87 6.19 5.05
CA ALA A 42 -6.29 6.16 4.68
C ALA A 42 -6.55 5.43 3.34
N PHE A 43 -5.89 5.88 2.28
CA PHE A 43 -5.99 5.29 0.94
C PHE A 43 -4.61 4.88 0.44
N ALA A 44 -4.45 3.61 0.07
CA ALA A 44 -3.18 3.07 -0.42
C ALA A 44 -3.37 1.89 -1.36
N SER A 45 -2.34 1.58 -2.13
CA SER A 45 -2.22 0.35 -2.92
C SER A 45 -0.99 -0.42 -2.43
N ILE A 46 -1.21 -1.66 -1.98
CA ILE A 46 -0.19 -2.54 -1.44
C ILE A 46 -0.22 -3.87 -2.19
N SER A 47 0.93 -4.30 -2.70
CA SER A 47 1.07 -5.59 -3.38
C SER A 47 2.30 -6.35 -2.89
N LEU A 48 2.19 -7.69 -2.85
CA LEU A 48 3.33 -8.58 -2.68
C LEU A 48 3.40 -9.46 -3.93
N ALA A 49 4.58 -9.57 -4.54
CA ALA A 49 4.81 -10.40 -5.72
C ALA A 49 6.09 -11.22 -5.57
N ALA A 50 5.99 -12.53 -5.76
CA ALA A 50 7.14 -13.42 -5.86
C ALA A 50 7.92 -13.12 -7.14
N LEU A 51 9.24 -12.97 -7.02
CA LEU A 51 10.16 -12.67 -8.12
C LEU A 51 10.80 -13.93 -8.72
N ASP A 52 10.47 -15.11 -8.19
CA ASP A 52 10.96 -16.42 -8.64
C ASP A 52 9.84 -17.33 -9.18
N GLY A 53 8.62 -16.81 -9.31
CA GLY A 53 7.45 -17.53 -9.82
C GLY A 53 6.89 -18.60 -8.87
N LEU A 54 7.48 -18.78 -7.68
CA LEU A 54 6.98 -19.70 -6.68
C LEU A 54 5.78 -19.10 -5.92
N PRO A 55 4.93 -19.93 -5.29
CA PRO A 55 3.96 -19.42 -4.33
C PRO A 55 4.65 -18.58 -3.25
N LEU A 56 4.00 -17.51 -2.77
CA LEU A 56 4.59 -16.54 -1.84
C LEU A 56 5.20 -17.20 -0.59
N GLU A 57 4.59 -18.26 -0.06
CA GLU A 57 5.08 -19.01 1.11
C GLU A 57 6.41 -19.72 0.87
N ARG A 58 6.74 -20.03 -0.39
CA ARG A 58 7.94 -20.78 -0.79
C ARG A 58 8.94 -19.91 -1.54
N SER A 59 8.54 -18.70 -1.92
CA SER A 59 9.38 -17.77 -2.66
C SER A 59 10.58 -17.34 -1.82
N ARG A 60 11.74 -17.30 -2.47
CA ARG A 60 12.98 -16.80 -1.87
C ARG A 60 13.16 -15.30 -2.07
N ARG A 61 12.34 -14.68 -2.92
CA ARG A 61 12.40 -13.25 -3.24
C ARG A 61 11.00 -12.71 -3.47
N VAL A 62 10.52 -11.86 -2.57
CA VAL A 62 9.21 -11.23 -2.68
C VAL A 62 9.38 -9.71 -2.70
N LEU A 63 8.85 -9.07 -3.73
CA LEU A 63 8.74 -7.62 -3.81
C LEU A 63 7.45 -7.16 -3.13
N VAL A 64 7.58 -6.31 -2.12
CA VAL A 64 6.49 -5.55 -1.54
C VAL A 64 6.49 -4.17 -2.18
N THR A 65 5.36 -3.74 -2.71
CA THR A 65 5.14 -2.37 -3.19
C THR A 65 4.04 -1.74 -2.35
N ALA A 66 4.30 -0.59 -1.75
CA ALA A 66 3.32 0.18 -0.99
C ALA A 66 3.36 1.65 -1.43
N VAL A 67 2.27 2.11 -2.04
CA VAL A 67 2.15 3.48 -2.57
C VAL A 67 0.83 4.10 -2.11
N ALA A 68 0.88 5.37 -1.72
CA ALA A 68 -0.29 6.18 -1.45
C ALA A 68 -0.14 7.54 -2.16
N ARG A 69 -0.12 8.64 -1.41
CA ARG A 69 0.00 9.99 -1.95
C ARG A 69 1.35 10.20 -2.64
N SER A 70 1.29 10.72 -3.86
CA SER A 70 2.45 11.00 -4.70
C SER A 70 2.24 12.32 -5.43
N GLU A 71 2.97 13.36 -5.05
CA GLU A 71 2.74 14.73 -5.52
C GLU A 71 4.08 15.46 -5.76
N ASN A 72 4.08 16.48 -6.62
CA ASN A 72 5.28 17.29 -6.83
C ASN A 72 5.72 17.98 -5.53
N THR A 73 7.03 18.24 -5.42
CA THR A 73 7.57 19.01 -4.30
C THR A 73 6.94 20.40 -4.27
N GLY A 74 6.29 20.74 -3.17
CA GLY A 74 5.59 22.03 -3.00
C GLY A 74 4.24 22.12 -3.71
N GLN A 75 3.69 21.01 -4.21
CA GLN A 75 2.33 20.95 -4.72
C GLN A 75 1.33 21.28 -3.60
N ALA A 76 0.34 22.11 -3.93
CA ALA A 76 -0.67 22.55 -2.97
C ALA A 76 -2.03 22.68 -3.65
N PHE A 77 -3.07 22.37 -2.91
CA PHE A 77 -4.45 22.54 -3.31
C PHE A 77 -5.13 23.57 -2.40
N LEU A 78 -6.10 24.31 -2.96
CA LEU A 78 -7.01 25.11 -2.14
C LEU A 78 -7.96 24.15 -1.44
N ASP A 79 -7.97 24.17 -0.12
CA ASP A 79 -8.94 23.41 0.69
C ASP A 79 -10.18 24.32 0.84
N GLU A 80 -11.16 24.23 -0.07
CA GLU A 80 -12.46 24.89 0.11
C GLU A 80 -13.28 24.15 1.18
N LYS A 81 -12.77 24.05 2.40
CA LYS A 81 -13.60 23.75 3.58
C LYS A 81 -14.31 25.01 4.03
N SER A 82 -15.19 25.59 3.22
CA SER A 82 -16.01 26.74 3.63
C SER A 82 -17.20 26.96 2.69
N GLY A 83 -18.24 26.14 2.83
CA GLY A 83 -19.54 26.45 2.26
C GLY A 83 -20.37 25.18 2.11
N GLY A 84 -21.48 25.07 2.83
CA GLY A 84 -22.38 23.91 2.83
C GLY A 84 -22.92 23.55 1.44
N ALA A 85 -22.14 22.82 0.65
CA ALA A 85 -22.59 22.29 -0.63
C ALA A 85 -23.60 21.18 -0.38
N ALA A 86 -24.79 21.34 -0.98
CA ALA A 86 -25.77 20.27 -1.09
C ALA A 86 -25.16 19.08 -1.85
N PRO A 87 -25.56 17.85 -1.52
CA PRO A 87 -25.04 16.68 -2.23
C PRO A 87 -25.34 16.75 -3.73
N ALA A 88 -24.34 16.49 -4.56
CA ALA A 88 -24.42 16.34 -6.02
C ALA A 88 -25.35 15.21 -6.45
N GLY A 89 -25.53 14.22 -5.59
CA GLY A 89 -26.30 13.03 -5.87
C GLY A 89 -26.03 11.96 -4.85
N VAL A 90 -26.84 10.92 -4.87
CA VAL A 90 -26.64 9.70 -4.08
C VAL A 90 -26.46 8.56 -5.06
N ASP A 91 -25.36 7.82 -4.91
CA ASP A 91 -25.15 6.58 -5.66
C ASP A 91 -26.28 5.61 -5.31
N ALA A 92 -27.04 5.16 -6.31
CA ALA A 92 -28.21 4.32 -6.08
C ALA A 92 -27.85 2.92 -5.55
N ASP A 93 -26.64 2.42 -5.82
CA ASP A 93 -26.21 1.07 -5.45
C ASP A 93 -25.58 1.03 -4.05
N THR A 94 -24.88 2.10 -3.66
CA THR A 94 -24.08 2.17 -2.43
C THR A 94 -24.65 3.11 -1.38
N GLY A 95 -25.59 3.99 -1.75
CA GLY A 95 -26.11 5.04 -0.87
C GLY A 95 -25.09 6.14 -0.56
N MET A 96 -23.95 6.16 -1.27
CA MET A 96 -22.92 7.18 -1.05
C MET A 96 -23.37 8.52 -1.59
N THR A 97 -23.25 9.53 -0.73
CA THR A 97 -23.55 10.91 -1.06
C THR A 97 -22.34 11.55 -1.74
N PHE A 98 -22.48 11.90 -3.02
CA PHE A 98 -21.48 12.69 -3.74
C PHE A 98 -21.70 14.17 -3.44
N PHE A 99 -20.63 14.96 -3.33
CA PHE A 99 -20.70 16.41 -3.19
C PHE A 99 -20.10 17.07 -4.45
N HIS A 100 -20.85 17.95 -5.10
CA HIS A 100 -20.33 18.75 -6.22
C HIS A 100 -19.54 19.87 -5.57
N GLY A 101 -18.21 19.80 -5.62
CA GLY A 101 -17.38 20.83 -4.98
C GLY A 101 -16.07 20.36 -4.35
N GLN A 102 -15.63 19.11 -4.52
CA GLN A 102 -14.19 18.84 -4.41
C GLN A 102 -13.49 19.31 -5.69
N ASN A 103 -13.63 20.58 -6.02
CA ASN A 103 -12.67 21.23 -6.90
C ASN A 103 -11.39 21.34 -6.08
N LEU A 104 -10.56 20.28 -6.10
CA LEU A 104 -9.16 20.36 -5.73
C LEU A 104 -8.50 21.33 -6.71
N GLN A 105 -8.73 22.62 -6.50
CA GLN A 105 -8.16 23.65 -7.34
C GLN A 105 -6.69 23.73 -6.99
N LEU A 106 -5.86 23.45 -7.98
CA LEU A 106 -4.41 23.46 -7.83
C LEU A 106 -3.97 24.88 -7.48
N ALA A 107 -3.59 25.10 -6.22
CA ALA A 107 -3.06 26.38 -5.76
C ALA A 107 -1.63 26.57 -6.30
N ARG A 108 -0.84 25.48 -6.28
CA ARG A 108 0.52 25.42 -6.80
C ARG A 108 0.78 24.04 -7.38
N ALA A 109 1.32 24.00 -8.60
CA ALA A 109 1.70 22.75 -9.26
C ALA A 109 2.90 22.04 -8.62
N GLY A 110 3.70 22.77 -7.82
CA GLY A 110 4.98 22.28 -7.34
C GLY A 110 6.02 22.16 -8.45
N ALA A 111 7.14 21.50 -8.14
CA ALA A 111 8.18 21.16 -9.11
C ALA A 111 8.66 19.72 -8.89
N ALA A 112 9.34 19.17 -9.89
CA ALA A 112 10.06 17.92 -9.72
C ALA A 112 11.08 18.01 -8.55
N PRO A 113 11.34 16.92 -7.84
CA PRO A 113 10.79 15.58 -8.04
C PRO A 113 9.38 15.42 -7.44
N VAL A 114 8.68 14.38 -7.90
CA VAL A 114 7.50 13.84 -7.23
C VAL A 114 7.94 13.15 -5.94
N LEU A 115 7.27 13.46 -4.84
CA LEU A 115 7.45 12.86 -3.53
C LEU A 115 6.32 11.87 -3.25
N ALA A 116 6.69 10.60 -3.07
CA ALA A 116 5.78 9.59 -2.54
C ALA A 116 5.85 9.61 -1.00
N GLU A 117 4.74 9.92 -0.35
CA GLU A 117 4.66 9.85 1.11
C GLU A 117 4.77 8.38 1.57
N PRO A 118 5.47 8.10 2.69
CA PRO A 118 5.54 6.75 3.22
C PRO A 118 4.16 6.21 3.57
N VAL A 119 3.83 5.02 3.06
CA VAL A 119 2.67 4.27 3.51
C VAL A 119 2.97 3.73 4.91
N LYS A 120 2.10 3.99 5.88
CA LYS A 120 2.19 3.44 7.24
C LYS A 120 1.46 2.12 7.28
N ALA A 121 2.12 1.03 6.93
CA ALA A 121 1.55 -0.31 6.95
C ALA A 121 2.48 -1.32 7.62
N ARG A 122 1.88 -2.39 8.15
CA ARG A 122 2.57 -3.60 8.59
C ARG A 122 2.23 -4.73 7.64
N ILE A 123 3.26 -5.31 7.04
CA ILE A 123 3.13 -6.40 6.06
C ILE A 123 3.64 -7.67 6.71
N GLY A 124 2.72 -8.58 6.99
CA GLY A 124 3.02 -9.94 7.42
C GLY A 124 3.07 -10.90 6.24
N LEU A 125 4.04 -11.80 6.22
CA LEU A 125 4.13 -12.91 5.27
C LEU A 125 4.52 -14.19 6.00
N ARG A 126 3.67 -15.22 5.92
CA ARG A 126 4.08 -16.59 6.26
C ARG A 126 5.03 -17.11 5.20
N SER A 127 6.19 -17.59 5.62
CA SER A 127 7.29 -18.01 4.75
C SER A 127 7.90 -19.33 5.25
N ALA A 128 8.29 -20.19 4.32
CA ALA A 128 9.08 -21.39 4.58
C ALA A 128 10.57 -21.09 4.82
N HIS A 129 11.00 -19.86 4.53
CA HIS A 129 12.36 -19.39 4.72
C HIS A 129 12.41 -18.29 5.80
N SER A 130 13.51 -18.23 6.55
CA SER A 130 13.88 -17.02 7.28
C SER A 130 14.20 -15.92 6.28
N LEU A 131 13.64 -14.72 6.46
CA LEU A 131 13.75 -13.63 5.48
C LEU A 131 14.60 -12.47 6.02
N ARG A 132 15.13 -11.65 5.13
CA ARG A 132 15.60 -10.28 5.39
C ARG A 132 14.77 -9.31 4.56
N ALA A 133 14.58 -8.11 5.08
CA ALA A 133 13.90 -7.05 4.36
C ALA A 133 14.89 -5.96 3.98
N TYR A 134 14.78 -5.46 2.75
CA TYR A 134 15.62 -4.38 2.24
C TYR A 134 14.75 -3.29 1.62
N ALA A 135 14.93 -2.04 2.02
CA ALA A 135 14.42 -0.92 1.23
C ALA A 135 15.15 -0.89 -0.12
N LEU A 136 14.42 -0.73 -1.22
CA LEU A 136 15.02 -0.56 -2.55
C LEU A 136 15.04 0.91 -2.95
N ASN A 137 16.02 1.32 -3.76
CA ASN A 137 16.03 2.63 -4.41
C ASN A 137 15.23 2.61 -5.74
N GLU A 138 15.22 3.74 -6.46
CA GLU A 138 14.52 3.90 -7.74
C GLU A 138 15.07 3.02 -8.88
N LYS A 139 16.27 2.45 -8.71
CA LYS A 139 16.88 1.49 -9.63
C LYS A 139 16.60 0.04 -9.25
N GLY A 140 15.91 -0.20 -8.13
CA GLY A 140 15.68 -1.54 -7.59
C GLY A 140 16.87 -2.13 -6.82
N GLU A 141 17.88 -1.33 -6.51
CA GLU A 141 19.05 -1.76 -5.74
C GLU A 141 18.75 -1.71 -4.24
N LYS A 142 19.28 -2.67 -3.48
CA LYS A 142 19.15 -2.69 -2.01
C LYS A 142 19.88 -1.49 -1.42
N ARG A 143 19.17 -0.69 -0.63
CA ARG A 143 19.71 0.51 0.03
C ARG A 143 20.00 0.29 1.51
N GLU A 144 19.06 -0.31 2.23
CA GLU A 144 19.07 -0.37 3.68
C GLU A 144 18.37 -1.64 4.17
N ASP A 145 18.96 -2.34 5.15
CA ASP A 145 18.30 -3.44 5.87
C ASP A 145 17.16 -2.88 6.74
N LEU A 146 16.00 -3.52 6.68
CA LEU A 146 14.85 -3.18 7.50
C LEU A 146 14.65 -4.21 8.60
N PRO A 147 14.25 -3.78 9.81
CA PRO A 147 13.94 -4.70 10.89
C PRO A 147 12.72 -5.56 10.51
N LEU A 148 12.80 -6.84 10.86
CA LEU A 148 11.71 -7.80 10.75
C LEU A 148 11.34 -8.29 12.14
N ASP A 149 10.04 -8.30 12.42
CA ASP A 149 9.50 -9.01 13.56
C ASP A 149 9.11 -10.43 13.12
N GLU A 150 9.74 -11.45 13.68
CA GLU A 150 9.36 -12.84 13.43
C GLU A 150 8.45 -13.36 14.54
N SER A 151 7.28 -13.88 14.19
CA SER A 151 6.36 -14.48 15.14
C SER A 151 5.55 -15.60 14.48
N ALA A 152 5.52 -16.78 15.11
CA ALA A 152 4.70 -17.91 14.70
C ALA A 152 4.81 -18.29 13.20
N GLY A 153 6.02 -18.26 12.64
CA GLY A 153 6.26 -18.62 11.22
C GLY A 153 5.85 -17.56 10.20
N ALA A 154 5.54 -16.33 10.65
CA ALA A 154 5.37 -15.16 9.80
C ALA A 154 6.44 -14.11 10.10
N VAL A 155 6.98 -13.49 9.05
CA VAL A 155 7.79 -12.27 9.19
C VAL A 155 6.89 -11.06 9.02
N ARG A 156 7.16 -9.98 9.75
CA ARG A 156 6.46 -8.70 9.62
C ARG A 156 7.45 -7.56 9.38
N VAL A 157 7.16 -6.74 8.37
CA VAL A 157 7.92 -5.52 8.05
C VAL A 157 7.01 -4.29 8.13
N ALA A 158 7.52 -3.20 8.68
CA ALA A 158 6.85 -1.90 8.65
C ALA A 158 7.29 -1.10 7.41
N THR A 159 6.34 -0.63 6.60
CA THR A 159 6.64 -0.01 5.31
C THR A 159 7.10 1.45 5.42
N ASP A 160 6.71 2.15 6.47
CA ASP A 160 7.07 3.55 6.72
C ASP A 160 8.58 3.74 7.00
N ARG A 161 9.22 2.70 7.54
CA ARG A 161 10.67 2.67 7.76
C ARG A 161 11.47 2.63 6.46
N ALA A 162 10.90 2.11 5.37
CA ALA A 162 11.62 1.95 4.11
C ALA A 162 11.96 3.29 3.44
N LYS A 163 11.15 4.35 3.67
CA LYS A 163 11.26 5.63 2.93
C LYS A 163 11.44 5.39 1.41
N SER A 164 10.69 4.42 0.92
CA SER A 164 10.70 3.91 -0.45
C SER A 164 9.38 3.17 -0.67
N PRO A 165 8.78 3.23 -1.86
CA PRO A 165 7.61 2.44 -2.16
C PRO A 165 7.92 0.95 -2.30
N TRP A 166 9.19 0.55 -2.34
CA TRP A 166 9.60 -0.83 -2.60
C TRP A 166 10.43 -1.42 -1.45
N ILE A 167 10.06 -2.63 -1.05
CA ILE A 167 10.80 -3.46 -0.10
C ILE A 167 11.01 -4.83 -0.72
N LEU A 168 12.25 -5.34 -0.70
CA LEU A 168 12.56 -6.71 -1.06
C LEU A 168 12.63 -7.56 0.20
N LEU A 169 11.81 -8.60 0.28
CA LEU A 169 11.98 -9.70 1.19
C LEU A 169 12.82 -10.79 0.51
N GLU A 170 13.92 -11.21 1.12
CA GLU A 170 14.83 -12.21 0.56
C GLU A 170 15.19 -13.29 1.59
N ALA A 171 15.20 -14.56 1.17
CA ALA A 171 15.59 -15.69 2.00
C ALA A 171 17.05 -15.61 2.48
N GLN A 172 17.26 -15.99 3.73
CA GLN A 172 18.57 -16.14 4.34
C GLN A 172 19.16 -17.52 4.03
N GLY A 173 20.39 -17.57 3.50
CA GLY A 173 21.10 -18.82 3.19
C GLY A 173 20.90 -19.34 1.76
N LYS A 174 21.67 -20.36 1.38
CA LYS A 174 21.60 -21.06 0.09
C LYS A 174 20.53 -22.14 0.10
#